data_AF-A0AAV5E8I4-F1
#
_entry.id   AF-A0AAV5E8I4-F1
#
_cell.length_a   1.000
_cell.length_b   1.000
_cell.length_c   1.000
_cell.angle_alpha   90.00
_cell.angle_beta   90.00
_cell.angle_gamma   90.00
#
_symmetry.space_group_name_H-M   'P 1'
#
loop_
_entity.id
_entity.type
_entity.pdbx_description
1 polymer ?
#
loop_
_entity_poly.entity_id
_entity_poly.type
_entity_poly.pdbx_seq_one_letter_code
_entity_poly.pdbx_strand_id
1 'polypeptide(L)'
;MEALRKSKANLTVYVHPSNAKDVHGAVARQLSSLLFTYEDRFDGVLLGHEFEVVSQKDNNKTSCKAKILNGLVPYFGVPVDATLLLFSPRPDMILEGKVEMLGKESIHAVVFGVFSVAIMADDIYEKFKFRRLL
;
A
#
# COMPACT_ATOMS: atom_id res chain seq x y z
N MET A 1 2.76 -15.84 -7.23
CA MET A 1 3.48 -14.66 -7.74
C MET A 1 4.19 -14.01 -6.57
N GLU A 2 5.51 -13.91 -6.60
CA GLU A 2 6.33 -13.62 -5.41
C GLU A 2 6.33 -12.14 -4.97
N ALA A 3 5.89 -11.23 -5.85
CA ALA A 3 5.90 -9.79 -5.58
C ALA A 3 4.82 -9.30 -4.60
N LEU A 4 3.83 -10.15 -4.30
CA LEU A 4 2.77 -9.82 -3.35
C LEU A 4 3.19 -10.30 -1.95
N ARG A 5 3.22 -9.36 -1.00
CA ARG A 5 3.67 -9.62 0.36
C ARG A 5 2.61 -9.20 1.37
N LYS A 6 2.26 -10.09 2.30
CA LYS A 6 1.50 -9.72 3.49
C LYS A 6 2.46 -9.20 4.56
N SER A 7 2.11 -8.09 5.19
CA SER A 7 2.87 -7.51 6.30
C SER A 7 1.94 -7.25 7.48
N LYS A 8 2.39 -7.57 8.70
CA LYS A 8 1.70 -7.17 9.93
C LYS A 8 2.36 -5.92 10.48
N ALA A 9 1.57 -4.94 10.88
CA ALA A 9 2.06 -3.67 11.37
C ALA A 9 1.24 -3.18 12.56
N ASN A 10 1.93 -2.76 13.63
CA ASN A 10 1.31 -2.11 14.77
C ASN A 10 1.46 -0.60 14.56
N LEU A 11 0.35 0.07 14.31
CA LEU A 11 0.29 1.47 13.90
C LEU A 11 -0.37 2.32 14.97
N THR A 12 -0.02 3.59 15.00
CA THR A 12 -0.79 4.62 15.70
C THR A 12 -1.38 5.55 14.67
N VAL A 13 -2.71 5.61 14.62
CA VAL A 13 -3.48 6.40 13.65
C VAL A 13 -4.05 7.61 14.38
N TYR A 14 -3.77 8.81 13.88
CA TYR A 14 -4.17 10.04 14.55
C TYR A 14 -5.54 10.51 14.06
N VAL A 15 -6.52 10.49 14.94
CA VAL A 15 -7.91 10.82 14.62
C VAL A 15 -8.27 12.19 15.18
N HIS A 16 -8.84 13.05 14.33
CA HIS A 16 -9.33 14.37 14.73
C HIS A 16 -10.54 14.23 15.66
N PRO A 17 -10.71 15.09 16.70
CA PRO A 17 -11.83 15.04 17.64
C PRO A 17 -13.22 14.99 17.00
N SER A 18 -13.42 15.64 15.86
CA SER A 18 -14.70 15.61 15.13
C SER A 18 -15.13 14.21 14.70
N ASN A 19 -14.20 13.25 14.60
CA ASN A 19 -14.48 11.88 14.22
C ASN A 19 -14.57 10.93 15.43
N ALA A 20 -14.61 11.44 16.66
CA ALA A 20 -14.70 10.62 17.88
C ALA A 20 -15.95 9.71 17.94
N LYS A 21 -17.02 10.07 17.22
CA LYS A 21 -18.23 9.25 17.11
C LYS A 21 -18.01 7.98 16.28
N ASP A 22 -17.11 8.01 15.30
CA ASP A 22 -16.80 6.90 14.40
C ASP A 22 -15.29 6.79 14.16
N VAL A 23 -14.60 6.26 15.18
CA VAL A 23 -13.15 6.05 15.15
C VAL A 23 -12.76 5.02 14.10
N HIS A 24 -13.52 3.92 14.01
CA HIS A 24 -13.23 2.85 13.06
C HIS A 24 -13.30 3.36 11.61
N GLY A 25 -14.36 4.10 11.25
CA GLY A 25 -14.47 4.72 9.93
C GLY A 25 -13.39 5.75 9.65
N ALA A 26 -12.95 6.51 10.66
CA ALA A 26 -11.85 7.45 10.51
C ALA A 26 -10.51 6.76 10.24
N VAL A 27 -10.21 5.67 10.98
CA VAL A 27 -9.02 4.84 10.75
C VAL A 27 -9.06 4.20 9.37
N ALA A 28 -10.20 3.59 9.00
CA ALA A 28 -10.38 2.98 7.70
C ALA A 28 -10.15 3.99 6.56
N ARG A 29 -10.66 5.21 6.69
CA ARG A 29 -10.47 6.27 5.70
C ARG A 29 -9.00 6.66 5.56
N GLN A 30 -8.28 6.79 6.67
CA GLN A 30 -6.85 7.10 6.63
C GLN A 30 -6.05 5.98 5.96
N LEU A 31 -6.23 4.72 6.37
CA LEU A 31 -5.54 3.60 5.73
C LEU A 31 -5.90 3.47 4.24
N SER A 32 -7.17 3.69 3.89
CA SER A 32 -7.63 3.67 2.49
C SER A 32 -7.05 4.80 1.65
N SER A 33 -6.71 5.94 2.24
CA SER A 33 -6.02 7.03 1.51
C SER A 33 -4.59 6.68 1.08
N LEU A 34 -4.00 5.62 1.64
CA LEU A 34 -2.67 5.13 1.28
C LEU A 34 -2.71 4.06 0.18
N LEU A 35 -3.90 3.61 -0.24
CA LEU A 35 -4.03 2.59 -1.28
C LEU A 35 -3.38 3.07 -2.60
N PHE A 36 -2.72 2.15 -3.29
CA PHE A 36 -1.95 2.36 -4.51
C PHE A 36 -0.81 3.39 -4.38
N THR A 37 -0.37 3.69 -3.17
CA THR A 37 0.80 4.55 -2.89
C THR A 37 1.96 3.72 -2.34
N TYR A 38 3.19 4.06 -2.76
CA TYR A 38 4.41 3.46 -2.19
C TYR A 38 4.64 4.01 -0.77
N GLU A 39 4.80 3.11 0.19
CA GLU A 39 5.04 3.44 1.59
C GLU A 39 6.43 2.96 2.01
N ASP A 40 7.36 3.90 2.24
CA ASP A 40 8.75 3.61 2.60
C ASP A 40 8.86 2.70 3.82
N ARG A 41 8.00 2.93 4.83
CA ARG A 41 7.95 2.14 6.08
C ARG A 41 7.68 0.66 5.83
N PHE A 42 7.01 0.35 4.73
CA PHE A 42 6.65 -1.01 4.35
C PHE A 42 7.38 -1.46 3.09
N ASP A 43 8.24 -0.65 2.47
CA ASP A 43 8.97 -1.02 1.25
C ASP A 43 8.07 -1.67 0.19
N GLY A 44 7.00 -0.98 -0.18
CA GLY A 44 6.05 -1.49 -1.17
C GLY A 44 4.83 -0.60 -1.36
N VAL A 45 4.08 -0.89 -2.41
CA VAL A 45 2.81 -0.21 -2.71
C VAL A 45 1.68 -0.90 -1.96
N LEU A 46 0.92 -0.14 -1.16
CA LEU A 46 -0.23 -0.67 -0.42
C LEU A 46 -1.39 -0.99 -1.35
N LEU A 47 -1.74 -2.27 -1.47
CA LEU A 47 -2.87 -2.73 -2.29
C LEU A 47 -4.15 -2.93 -1.50
N GLY A 48 -4.04 -3.22 -0.22
CA GLY A 48 -5.18 -3.53 0.63
C GLY A 48 -4.77 -3.54 2.10
N HIS A 49 -5.75 -3.35 2.97
CA HIS A 49 -5.57 -3.40 4.40
C HIS A 49 -6.75 -4.07 5.08
N GLU A 50 -6.46 -4.74 6.18
CA GLU A 50 -7.39 -5.20 7.18
C GLU A 50 -6.84 -4.75 8.53
N PHE A 51 -7.69 -4.33 9.46
CA PHE A 51 -7.21 -3.81 10.72
C PHE A 51 -8.17 -4.05 11.87
N GLU A 52 -7.61 -4.12 13.07
CA GLU A 52 -8.34 -4.13 14.33
C GLU A 52 -7.86 -2.99 15.22
N VAL A 53 -8.81 -2.27 15.82
CA VAL A 53 -8.48 -1.25 16.83
C VAL A 53 -8.14 -1.96 18.12
N VAL A 54 -6.94 -1.71 18.65
CA VAL A 54 -6.49 -2.31 19.90
C VAL A 54 -7.36 -1.78 21.03
N SER A 55 -8.17 -2.66 21.61
CA SER A 55 -9.10 -2.35 22.69
C SER A 55 -8.77 -3.15 23.94
N GLN A 56 -8.97 -2.54 25.10
CA GLN A 56 -8.87 -3.23 26.39
C GLN A 56 -10.27 -3.54 26.91
N LYS A 57 -10.45 -4.77 27.39
CA LYS A 57 -11.65 -5.20 28.12
C LYS A 57 -11.42 -4.98 29.60
N ASP A 58 -11.98 -3.91 30.15
CA ASP A 58 -12.04 -3.68 31.59
C ASP A 58 -13.50 -3.87 32.04
N ASN A 59 -13.75 -4.81 32.96
CA ASN A 59 -15.07 -5.05 33.58
C ASN A 59 -16.26 -5.16 32.59
N ASN A 60 -16.16 -6.04 31.58
CA ASN A 60 -17.18 -6.23 30.52
C ASN A 60 -17.45 -5.02 29.62
N LYS A 61 -16.64 -3.95 29.71
CA LYS A 61 -16.70 -2.80 28.82
C LYS A 61 -15.46 -2.78 27.91
N THR A 62 -15.69 -2.93 26.61
CA THR A 62 -14.63 -2.76 25.61
C THR A 62 -14.37 -1.27 25.44
N SER A 63 -13.17 -0.80 25.79
CA SER A 63 -12.78 0.60 25.59
C SER A 63 -11.49 0.68 24.77
N CYS A 64 -11.48 1.57 23.77
CA CYS A 64 -10.27 1.93 23.07
C CYS A 64 -9.54 2.98 23.91
N LYS A 65 -8.35 2.66 24.44
CA LYS A 65 -7.50 3.64 25.12
C LYS A 65 -6.67 4.37 24.06
N ALA A 66 -7.22 5.43 23.51
CA ALA A 66 -6.49 6.35 22.64
C ALA A 66 -5.75 7.40 23.49
N LYS A 67 -4.54 7.79 23.07
CA LYS A 67 -3.78 8.86 23.75
C LYS A 67 -4.05 10.19 23.07
N ILE A 68 -4.54 11.18 23.82
CA ILE A 68 -4.68 12.53 23.31
C ILE A 68 -3.29 13.15 23.17
N LEU A 69 -3.00 13.70 21.99
CA LEU A 69 -1.78 14.45 21.73
C LEU A 69 -1.87 15.83 22.36
N ASN A 70 -0.77 16.26 22.96
CA ASN A 70 -0.62 17.62 23.47
C ASN A 70 -0.47 18.59 22.28
N GLY A 71 -1.40 19.54 22.14
CA GLY A 71 -1.38 20.52 21.05
C GLY A 71 -2.66 21.37 21.03
N LEU A 72 -2.68 22.40 20.17
CA LEU A 72 -3.84 23.31 20.03
C LEU A 72 -5.09 22.55 19.56
N VAL A 73 -4.93 21.56 18.70
CA VAL A 73 -5.98 20.63 18.27
C VAL A 73 -5.66 19.24 18.83
N PRO A 74 -6.44 18.74 19.80
CA PRO A 74 -6.10 17.52 20.53
C PRO A 74 -6.51 16.27 19.74
N TYR A 75 -5.77 15.92 18.68
CA TYR A 75 -5.90 14.62 18.03
C TYR A 75 -5.71 13.49 19.03
N PHE A 76 -6.41 12.36 18.86
CA PHE A 76 -6.16 11.18 19.67
C PHE A 76 -5.52 10.08 18.81
N GLY A 77 -4.39 9.56 19.30
CA GLY A 77 -3.66 8.44 18.70
C GLY A 77 -4.32 7.13 19.05
N VAL A 78 -4.83 6.45 18.03
CA VAL A 78 -5.54 5.17 18.11
C VAL A 78 -4.55 4.06 17.75
N PRO A 79 -4.23 3.14 18.67
CA PRO A 79 -3.42 1.98 18.36
C PRO A 79 -4.21 0.98 17.50
N VAL A 80 -3.59 0.48 16.45
CA VAL A 80 -4.21 -0.38 15.44
C VAL A 80 -3.26 -1.51 15.07
N ASP A 81 -3.75 -2.73 15.08
CA ASP A 81 -3.05 -3.88 14.50
C ASP A 81 -3.56 -4.09 13.09
N ALA A 82 -2.70 -3.91 12.10
CA ALA A 82 -3.05 -3.97 10.69
C ALA A 82 -2.34 -5.11 9.96
N THR A 83 -3.06 -5.79 9.08
CA THR A 83 -2.51 -6.66 8.05
C THR A 83 -2.60 -5.95 6.71
N LEU A 84 -1.45 -5.72 6.09
CA LEU A 84 -1.30 -4.98 4.85
C LEU A 84 -0.95 -5.96 3.72
N LEU A 85 -1.61 -5.80 2.57
CA LEU A 85 -1.23 -6.43 1.33
C LEU A 85 -0.40 -5.44 0.52
N LEU A 86 0.83 -5.80 0.19
CA LEU A 86 1.78 -4.94 -0.49
C LEU A 86 2.20 -5.56 -1.83
N PHE A 87 2.34 -4.72 -2.85
CA PHE A 87 3.16 -5.02 -4.02
C PHE A 87 4.59 -4.52 -3.78
N SER A 88 5.52 -5.45 -3.64
CA SER A 88 6.92 -5.20 -3.22
C SER A 88 7.85 -6.05 -4.09
N PRO A 89 7.95 -5.74 -5.40
CA PRO A 89 8.87 -6.44 -6.29
C PRO A 89 10.31 -6.15 -5.86
N ARG A 90 11.18 -7.17 -5.95
CA ARG A 90 12.62 -7.04 -5.66
C ARG A 90 13.42 -7.14 -6.96
N PRO A 91 14.67 -6.65 -6.98
CA PRO A 91 15.60 -6.96 -8.06
C PRO A 91 15.61 -8.47 -8.36
N ASP A 92 15.80 -8.82 -9.63
CA ASP A 92 15.84 -10.19 -10.15
C ASP A 92 14.55 -11.02 -10.01
N MET A 93 13.46 -10.41 -9.52
CA MET A 93 12.15 -11.06 -9.46
C MET A 93 11.51 -11.13 -10.86
N ILE A 94 10.96 -12.29 -11.20
CA ILE A 94 10.19 -12.48 -12.43
C ILE A 94 8.78 -11.93 -12.23
N LEU A 95 8.41 -10.97 -13.07
CA LEU A 95 7.06 -10.38 -13.12
C LEU A 95 6.40 -10.71 -14.46
N GLU A 96 5.09 -10.89 -14.42
CA GLU A 96 4.26 -11.08 -15.61
C GLU A 96 3.36 -9.86 -15.78
N GLY A 97 3.31 -9.32 -17.00
CA GLY A 97 2.50 -8.16 -17.34
C GLY A 97 2.03 -8.22 -18.78
N LYS A 98 0.94 -7.52 -19.06
CA LYS A 98 0.41 -7.37 -20.42
C LYS A 98 1.17 -6.27 -21.14
N VAL A 99 1.68 -6.54 -22.33
CA VAL A 99 2.29 -5.52 -23.19
C VAL A 99 1.22 -4.53 -23.63
N GLU A 100 1.45 -3.25 -23.37
CA GLU A 100 0.54 -2.15 -23.77
C GLU A 100 1.14 -1.32 -24.92
N MET A 101 2.47 -1.17 -24.97
CA MET A 101 3.13 -0.41 -26.03
C MET A 101 4.48 -1.00 -26.39
N LEU A 102 4.76 -1.07 -27.70
CA LEU A 102 6.07 -1.41 -28.25
C LEU A 102 6.66 -0.17 -28.92
N GLY A 103 7.77 0.31 -28.37
CA GLY A 103 8.56 1.41 -28.92
C GLY A 103 9.88 0.90 -29.49
N LYS A 104 10.58 1.77 -30.22
CA LYS A 104 11.94 1.50 -30.69
C LYS A 104 12.92 1.37 -29.51
N GLU A 105 12.72 2.18 -28.48
CA GLU A 105 13.63 2.31 -27.33
C GLU A 105 13.19 1.49 -26.10
N SER A 106 11.97 0.94 -26.11
CA SER A 106 11.40 0.28 -24.94
C SER A 106 10.19 -0.60 -25.24
N ILE A 107 9.94 -1.58 -24.37
CA ILE A 107 8.68 -2.31 -24.25
C ILE A 107 7.99 -1.86 -22.98
N HIS A 108 6.76 -1.36 -23.07
CA HIS A 108 5.95 -1.00 -21.92
C HIS A 108 4.90 -2.08 -21.66
N ALA A 109 4.84 -2.53 -20.42
CA ALA A 109 3.89 -3.51 -19.94
C ALA A 109 3.18 -3.01 -18.68
N VAL A 110 2.05 -3.65 -18.37
CA VAL A 110 1.29 -3.40 -17.16
C VAL A 110 1.17 -4.68 -16.36
N VAL A 111 1.71 -4.66 -15.13
CA VAL A 111 1.61 -5.73 -14.14
C VAL A 111 0.36 -5.51 -13.29
N PHE A 112 -0.41 -6.57 -13.05
CA PHE A 112 -1.70 -6.53 -12.33
C PHE A 112 -2.73 -5.50 -12.84
N GLY A 113 -2.61 -5.04 -14.08
CA GLY A 113 -3.51 -4.04 -14.65
C GLY A 113 -3.33 -2.61 -14.13
N VAL A 114 -2.41 -2.37 -13.20
CA VAL A 114 -2.25 -1.05 -12.54
C VAL A 114 -0.80 -0.57 -12.43
N PHE A 115 0.19 -1.46 -12.50
CA PHE A 115 1.60 -1.11 -12.35
C PHE A 115 2.31 -1.04 -13.69
N SER A 116 2.78 0.15 -14.07
CA SER A 116 3.55 0.32 -15.30
C SER A 116 4.98 -0.17 -15.12
N VAL A 117 5.46 -0.93 -16.10
CA VAL A 117 6.83 -1.42 -16.19
C VAL A 117 7.36 -1.13 -17.59
N ALA A 118 8.64 -0.77 -17.68
CA ALA A 118 9.33 -0.58 -18.93
C ALA A 118 10.59 -1.47 -18.97
N ILE A 119 10.80 -2.13 -20.11
CA ILE A 119 12.04 -2.83 -20.43
C ILE A 119 12.73 -1.97 -21.48
N MET A 120 13.93 -1.47 -21.18
CA MET A 120 14.68 -0.59 -22.07
C MET A 120 15.36 -1.39 -23.18
N ALA A 121 15.64 -0.76 -24.33
CA ALA A 121 16.27 -1.42 -25.46
C ALA A 121 17.60 -2.11 -25.10
N ASP A 122 18.37 -1.53 -24.19
CA ASP A 122 19.65 -2.07 -23.71
C ASP A 122 19.48 -3.36 -22.88
N ASP A 123 18.29 -3.57 -22.29
CA ASP A 123 17.95 -4.78 -21.53
C ASP A 123 17.30 -5.87 -22.41
N ILE A 124 17.00 -5.55 -23.68
CA ILE A 124 16.40 -6.49 -24.63
C ILE A 124 17.50 -7.27 -25.35
N TYR A 125 17.34 -8.60 -25.39
CA TYR A 125 18.31 -9.47 -26.04
C TYR A 125 18.51 -9.11 -27.52
N GLU A 126 19.76 -8.91 -27.93
CA GLU A 126 20.16 -8.25 -29.19
C GLU A 126 19.59 -8.87 -30.48
N LYS A 127 19.20 -10.16 -30.42
CA LYS A 127 18.57 -10.88 -31.52
C LYS A 127 17.20 -10.29 -31.91
N PHE A 128 16.52 -9.64 -30.98
CA PHE A 128 15.22 -9.02 -31.24
C PHE A 128 15.43 -7.64 -31.85
N LYS A 129 14.73 -7.37 -32.96
CA LYS A 129 14.74 -6.08 -33.65
C LYS A 129 13.34 -5.50 -33.65
N PHE A 130 13.23 -4.22 -33.30
CA PHE A 130 11.97 -3.51 -33.38
C PHE A 130 11.51 -3.41 -34.84
N ARG A 131 10.28 -3.83 -35.11
CA ARG A 131 9.63 -3.65 -36.40
C ARG A 131 8.27 -3.02 -36.16
N ARG A 132 8.06 -1.84 -36.75
CA ARG A 132 6.74 -1.21 -36.78
C ARG A 132 5.87 -1.95 -37.79
N LEU A 133 4.73 -2.48 -37.34
CA LEU A 133 3.67 -2.92 -38.25
C LEU A 133 2.98 -1.64 -38.73
N LEU A 134 3.08 -1.37 -40.03
CA LEU A 134 2.35 -0.30 -40.73
C LEU A 134 0.94 -0.79 -41.08
#